data_AF-S2E1K3-F1
#
_entry.id   AF-S2E1K3-F1
#
_cell.length_a   1.000
_cell.length_b   1.000
_cell.length_c   1.000
_cell.angle_alpha   90.00
_cell.angle_beta   90.00
_cell.angle_gamma   90.00
#
_symmetry.space_group_name_H-M   'P 1'
#
loop_
_entity.id
_entity.type
_entity.pdbx_description
1 polymer ?
#
loop_
_entity_poly.entity_id
_entity_poly.type
_entity_poly.pdbx_seq_one_letter_code
_entity_poly.pdbx_strand_id
1 'polypeptide(L)'
;NTAKKMKESILDARKKGDSLGGIIESVTTNIPVGLGEPIFGSLESDLSKAIFSIPSVKGVEFGSGFAGSELFGSENNDLYTIKKGKIVTKTNNSGGILGGISNGMPITMRIAFKPASSIAQKQSTVDIKTKKETVLEVKGRHDPCVVPRAPPVVDSLVALTLADHAILAGVIKPVL
;
A
#
# COMPACT_ATOMS: atom_id res chain seq x y z
N ASN A 1 -1.51 -8.92 -20.93
CA ASN A 1 -0.43 -8.10 -21.53
C ASN A 1 0.47 -7.46 -20.44
N THR A 2 -0.10 -6.83 -19.40
CA THR A 2 0.66 -6.13 -18.33
C THR A 2 1.73 -6.98 -17.63
N ALA A 3 1.42 -8.22 -17.22
CA ALA A 3 2.40 -9.09 -16.55
C ALA A 3 3.67 -9.34 -17.39
N LYS A 4 3.52 -9.48 -18.72
CA LYS A 4 4.66 -9.64 -19.64
C LYS A 4 5.52 -8.37 -19.69
N LYS A 5 4.89 -7.19 -19.81
CA LYS A 5 5.58 -5.90 -19.79
C LYS A 5 6.35 -5.69 -18.48
N MET A 6 5.72 -5.96 -17.33
CA MET A 6 6.37 -5.86 -16.02
C MET A 6 7.60 -6.79 -15.93
N LYS A 7 7.46 -8.05 -16.36
CA LYS A 7 8.59 -8.99 -16.40
C LYS A 7 9.73 -8.50 -17.28
N GLU A 8 9.42 -7.98 -18.46
CA GLU A 8 10.41 -7.44 -19.39
C GLU A 8 11.16 -6.25 -18.78
N SER A 9 10.47 -5.31 -18.14
CA SER A 9 11.10 -4.18 -17.43
C SER A 9 12.02 -4.64 -16.29
N ILE A 10 11.60 -5.64 -15.49
CA ILE A 10 12.42 -6.18 -14.39
C ILE A 10 13.69 -6.84 -14.94
N LEU A 11 13.57 -7.60 -16.02
CA LEU A 11 14.72 -8.23 -16.67
C LEU A 11 15.67 -7.20 -17.30
N ASP A 12 15.13 -6.12 -17.85
CA ASP A 12 15.94 -5.01 -18.41
C ASP A 12 16.72 -4.27 -17.31
N ALA A 13 16.07 -3.88 -16.21
CA ALA A 13 16.76 -3.28 -15.06
C ALA A 13 17.88 -4.18 -14.54
N ARG A 14 17.61 -5.49 -14.41
CA ARG A 14 18.62 -6.47 -14.01
C ARG A 14 19.82 -6.50 -14.98
N LYS A 15 19.58 -6.49 -16.30
CA LYS A 15 20.65 -6.47 -17.31
C LYS A 15 21.51 -5.20 -17.22
N LYS A 16 20.90 -4.07 -16.85
CA LYS A 16 21.57 -2.78 -16.64
C LYS A 16 22.24 -2.66 -15.27
N GLY A 17 22.21 -3.70 -14.45
CA GLY A 17 22.74 -3.67 -13.09
C GLY A 17 21.99 -2.70 -12.17
N ASP A 18 20.73 -2.40 -12.49
CA ASP A 18 19.86 -1.42 -11.83
C ASP A 18 18.66 -2.10 -11.16
N SER A 19 17.79 -1.31 -10.54
CA SER A 19 16.51 -1.76 -9.98
C SER A 19 15.36 -0.83 -10.37
N LEU A 20 14.13 -1.30 -10.15
CA LEU A 20 12.93 -0.51 -10.36
C LEU A 20 11.95 -0.68 -9.19
N GLY A 21 11.11 0.34 -9.00
CA GLY A 21 10.02 0.32 -8.05
C GLY A 21 8.72 -0.18 -8.68
N GLY A 22 7.61 0.12 -8.03
CA GLY A 22 6.29 -0.17 -8.59
C GLY A 22 5.18 0.07 -7.60
N ILE A 23 3.95 -0.19 -8.04
CA ILE A 23 2.74 0.02 -7.25
C ILE A 23 2.00 -1.31 -7.14
N ILE A 24 1.55 -1.63 -5.93
CA ILE A 24 0.65 -2.76 -5.65
C ILE A 24 -0.71 -2.19 -5.29
N GLU A 25 -1.77 -2.85 -5.75
CA GLU A 25 -3.12 -2.65 -5.25
C GLU A 25 -3.47 -3.79 -4.28
N SER A 26 -3.91 -3.44 -3.07
CA SER A 26 -4.46 -4.37 -2.10
C SER A 26 -5.96 -4.13 -1.99
N VAL A 27 -6.72 -5.22 -2.03
CA VAL A 27 -8.18 -5.22 -1.98
C VAL A 27 -8.63 -6.15 -0.86
N THR A 28 -9.18 -5.58 0.20
CA THR A 28 -9.71 -6.34 1.32
C THR A 28 -11.23 -6.35 1.25
N THR A 29 -11.83 -7.54 1.27
CA THR A 29 -13.28 -7.72 1.08
C THR A 29 -13.94 -8.28 2.33
N ASN A 30 -15.28 -8.18 2.38
CA ASN A 30 -16.10 -8.67 3.50
C ASN A 30 -15.75 -8.04 4.86
N ILE A 31 -15.34 -6.77 4.83
CA ILE A 31 -15.08 -6.01 6.05
C ILE A 31 -16.41 -5.57 6.67
N PRO A 32 -16.61 -5.79 7.98
CA PRO A 32 -17.83 -5.32 8.66
C PRO A 32 -17.87 -3.79 8.64
N VAL A 33 -19.07 -3.23 8.61
CA VAL A 33 -19.27 -1.78 8.77
C VAL A 33 -18.90 -1.40 10.20
N GLY A 34 -18.21 -0.27 10.38
CA GLY A 34 -17.95 0.29 11.71
C GLY A 34 -16.62 -0.06 12.35
N LEU A 35 -15.65 -0.61 11.62
CA LEU A 35 -14.27 -0.74 12.11
C LEU A 35 -13.55 0.60 12.01
N GLY A 36 -12.72 0.90 13.00
CA GLY A 36 -12.00 2.17 13.11
C GLY A 36 -12.78 3.25 13.86
N GLU A 37 -12.13 4.38 14.04
CA GLU A 37 -12.71 5.58 14.63
C GLU A 37 -12.21 6.85 13.91
N PRO A 38 -12.83 8.02 14.09
CA PRO A 38 -12.52 9.16 13.23
C PRO A 38 -11.09 9.71 13.37
N ILE A 39 -10.64 10.03 14.59
CA ILE A 39 -9.44 10.86 14.78
C ILE A 39 -8.24 10.07 15.30
N PHE A 40 -8.40 9.28 16.37
CA PHE A 40 -7.26 8.69 17.09
C PHE A 40 -6.92 7.24 16.72
N GLY A 41 -7.77 6.59 15.92
CA GLY A 41 -7.68 5.19 15.51
C GLY A 41 -8.41 4.97 14.19
N SER A 42 -8.22 5.91 13.26
CA SER A 42 -8.79 5.82 11.92
C SER A 42 -8.12 4.71 11.13
N LEU A 43 -8.94 3.93 10.41
CA LEU A 43 -8.43 2.82 9.60
C LEU A 43 -7.36 3.28 8.61
N GLU A 44 -7.58 4.42 7.94
CA GLU A 44 -6.59 4.97 7.00
C GLU A 44 -5.26 5.28 7.70
N SER A 45 -5.29 5.83 8.91
CA SER A 45 -4.07 6.17 9.65
C SER A 45 -3.31 4.94 10.12
N ASP A 46 -3.99 3.96 10.72
CA ASP A 46 -3.34 2.77 11.25
C ASP A 46 -2.87 1.82 10.13
N LEU A 47 -3.66 1.68 9.06
CA LEU A 47 -3.21 0.96 7.86
C LEU A 47 -2.01 1.67 7.23
N SER A 48 -2.04 3.00 7.10
CA SER A 48 -0.90 3.74 6.56
C SER A 48 0.35 3.55 7.40
N LYS A 49 0.23 3.68 8.73
CA LYS A 49 1.33 3.45 9.67
C LYS A 49 1.93 2.05 9.53
N ALA A 50 1.09 1.02 9.47
CA ALA A 50 1.52 -0.35 9.26
C ALA A 50 2.22 -0.52 7.91
N ILE A 51 1.62 -0.04 6.82
CA ILE A 51 2.18 -0.18 5.47
C ILE A 51 3.48 0.61 5.28
N PHE A 52 3.60 1.81 5.85
CA PHE A 52 4.84 2.60 5.81
C PHE A 52 5.99 1.95 6.60
N SER A 53 5.71 0.96 7.47
CA SER A 53 6.75 0.17 8.12
C SER A 53 7.45 -0.81 7.17
N ILE A 54 6.84 -1.13 6.02
CA ILE A 54 7.45 -1.99 5.01
C ILE A 54 8.62 -1.23 4.34
N PRO A 55 9.84 -1.80 4.32
CA PRO A 55 10.95 -1.19 3.63
C PRO A 55 10.63 -0.86 2.17
N SER A 56 11.13 0.28 1.71
CA SER A 56 10.91 0.83 0.36
C SER A 56 9.52 1.41 0.08
N VAL A 57 8.54 1.33 0.97
CA VAL A 57 7.29 2.08 0.79
C VAL A 57 7.55 3.59 0.87
N LYS A 58 6.91 4.34 -0.03
CA LYS A 58 6.99 5.81 -0.12
C LYS A 58 5.65 6.50 -0.39
N GLY A 59 4.59 5.75 -0.61
CA GLY A 59 3.25 6.31 -0.77
C GLY A 59 2.18 5.25 -0.51
N VAL A 60 1.07 5.69 0.07
CA VAL A 60 -0.15 4.92 0.25
C VAL A 60 -1.30 5.83 -0.14
N GLU A 61 -2.24 5.32 -0.92
CA GLU A 61 -3.48 6.00 -1.26
C GLU A 61 -4.65 5.04 -1.12
N PHE A 62 -5.82 5.54 -0.71
CA PHE A 62 -7.05 4.76 -0.53
C PHE A 62 -8.08 5.19 -1.57
N GLY A 63 -8.85 4.23 -2.09
CA GLY A 63 -9.92 4.49 -3.05
C GLY A 63 -9.43 5.21 -4.31
N SER A 64 -10.04 6.34 -4.64
CA SER A 64 -9.64 7.21 -5.76
C SER A 64 -8.29 7.91 -5.52
N GLY A 65 -7.80 7.91 -4.28
CA GLY A 65 -6.44 8.32 -3.95
C GLY A 65 -6.10 9.73 -4.43
N PHE A 66 -4.90 9.89 -4.98
CA PHE A 66 -4.47 11.17 -5.52
C PHE A 66 -5.32 11.63 -6.72
N ALA A 67 -5.85 10.71 -7.52
CA ALA A 67 -6.72 11.07 -8.66
C ALA A 67 -8.03 11.70 -8.19
N GLY A 68 -8.53 11.34 -7.00
CA GLY A 68 -9.71 11.97 -6.39
C GLY A 68 -9.52 13.46 -6.10
N SER A 69 -8.28 13.93 -5.94
CA SER A 69 -7.97 15.35 -5.71
C SER A 69 -8.17 16.24 -6.95
N GLU A 70 -8.32 15.62 -8.12
CA GLU A 70 -8.52 16.31 -9.41
C GLU A 70 -10.01 16.41 -9.79
N LEU A 71 -10.92 15.88 -8.97
CA LEU A 71 -12.35 15.75 -9.26
C LEU A 71 -13.21 16.73 -8.45
N PHE A 72 -14.36 17.12 -8.99
CA PHE A 72 -15.39 17.79 -8.21
C PHE A 72 -16.04 16.81 -7.23
N GLY A 73 -16.56 17.33 -6.10
CA GLY A 73 -17.26 16.51 -5.12
C GLY A 73 -18.44 15.73 -5.72
N SER A 74 -19.16 16.30 -6.68
CA SER A 74 -20.24 15.61 -7.40
C SER A 74 -19.78 14.39 -8.20
N GLU A 75 -18.51 14.33 -8.57
CA GLU A 75 -17.90 13.24 -9.33
C GLU A 75 -17.23 12.21 -8.41
N ASN A 76 -16.64 12.66 -7.30
CA ASN A 76 -15.93 11.80 -6.35
C ASN A 76 -16.85 11.19 -5.28
N ASN A 77 -18.01 11.77 -5.00
CA ASN A 77 -18.92 11.26 -3.96
C ASN A 77 -19.46 9.86 -4.28
N ASP A 78 -19.37 8.97 -3.30
CA ASP A 78 -19.95 7.63 -3.37
C ASP A 78 -21.44 7.66 -3.04
N LEU A 79 -22.29 7.67 -4.08
CA LEU A 79 -23.75 7.67 -3.89
C LEU A 79 -24.26 6.33 -3.38
N TYR A 80 -25.09 6.36 -2.34
CA TYR A 80 -25.71 5.16 -1.77
C TYR A 80 -26.83 4.59 -2.66
N THR A 81 -26.97 3.27 -2.63
CA THR A 81 -28.02 2.51 -3.31
C THR A 81 -28.33 1.22 -2.54
N ILE A 82 -29.39 0.52 -2.92
CA ILE A 82 -29.79 -0.75 -2.30
C ILE A 82 -29.56 -1.87 -3.32
N LYS A 83 -28.75 -2.87 -2.94
CA LYS A 83 -28.49 -4.06 -3.76
C LYS A 83 -28.73 -5.31 -2.92
N LYS A 84 -29.64 -6.17 -3.38
CA LYS A 84 -30.03 -7.41 -2.67
C LYS A 84 -30.39 -7.17 -1.20
N GLY A 85 -31.13 -6.08 -0.92
CA GLY A 85 -31.55 -5.71 0.44
C GLY A 85 -30.46 -5.10 1.33
N LYS A 86 -29.24 -4.88 0.83
CA LYS A 86 -28.15 -4.21 1.57
C LYS A 86 -27.91 -2.81 1.04
N ILE A 87 -27.67 -1.86 1.96
CA ILE A 87 -27.19 -0.52 1.63
C ILE A 87 -25.72 -0.65 1.19
N VAL A 88 -25.41 -0.15 -0.01
CA VAL A 88 -24.07 -0.14 -0.61
C VAL A 88 -23.87 1.19 -1.34
N THR A 89 -22.66 1.47 -1.83
CA THR A 89 -22.40 2.61 -2.70
C THR A 89 -22.33 2.18 -4.18
N LYS A 90 -22.65 3.10 -5.09
CA LYS A 90 -22.57 2.87 -6.56
C LYS A 90 -21.13 2.79 -7.06
N THR A 91 -20.25 3.56 -6.44
CA THR A 91 -18.80 3.64 -6.68
C THR A 91 -18.06 3.36 -5.36
N ASN A 92 -16.73 3.27 -5.40
CA ASN A 92 -15.91 3.07 -4.20
C ASN A 92 -14.71 4.03 -4.17
N ASN A 93 -14.96 5.30 -4.41
CA ASN A 93 -13.95 6.36 -4.43
C ASN A 93 -13.36 6.61 -3.03
N SER A 94 -14.14 6.39 -1.97
CA SER A 94 -13.69 6.36 -0.57
C SER A 94 -12.79 5.14 -0.27
N GLY A 95 -12.79 4.12 -1.13
CA GLY A 95 -11.96 2.94 -0.95
C GLY A 95 -12.32 2.13 0.29
N GLY A 96 -13.61 2.01 0.59
CA GLY A 96 -14.12 1.21 1.71
C GLY A 96 -14.03 1.88 3.08
N ILE A 97 -13.45 3.07 3.18
CA ILE A 97 -13.26 3.80 4.44
C ILE A 97 -13.82 5.21 4.28
N LEU A 98 -14.73 5.61 5.15
CA LEU A 98 -15.34 6.95 5.15
C LEU A 98 -15.21 7.56 6.54
N GLY A 99 -14.46 8.66 6.64
CA GLY A 99 -14.23 9.35 7.90
C GLY A 99 -13.51 8.49 8.95
N GLY A 100 -12.54 7.69 8.52
CA GLY A 100 -11.78 6.78 9.39
C GLY A 100 -12.45 5.45 9.69
N ILE A 101 -13.66 5.22 9.19
CA ILE A 101 -14.49 4.06 9.55
C ILE A 101 -14.83 3.23 8.31
N SER A 102 -14.79 1.90 8.42
CA SER A 102 -15.19 1.01 7.32
C SER A 102 -16.68 1.16 6.99
N ASN A 103 -16.99 1.34 5.70
CA ASN A 103 -18.36 1.52 5.22
C ASN A 103 -18.99 0.23 4.65
N GLY A 104 -18.27 -0.90 4.71
CA GLY A 104 -18.70 -2.21 4.22
C GLY A 104 -18.42 -2.49 2.74
N MET A 105 -17.95 -1.48 2.00
CA MET A 105 -17.37 -1.68 0.67
C MET A 105 -15.94 -2.24 0.78
N PRO A 106 -15.38 -2.82 -0.29
CA PRO A 106 -14.00 -3.30 -0.25
C PRO A 106 -13.03 -2.19 0.14
N ILE A 107 -12.12 -2.46 1.08
CA ILE A 107 -11.01 -1.56 1.37
C ILE A 107 -10.02 -1.70 0.22
N THR A 108 -9.82 -0.62 -0.53
CA THR A 108 -8.91 -0.59 -1.68
C THR A 108 -7.80 0.42 -1.43
N MET A 109 -6.55 -0.02 -1.52
CA MET A 109 -5.40 0.87 -1.39
C MET A 109 -4.33 0.55 -2.42
N ARG A 110 -3.60 1.58 -2.85
CA ARG A 110 -2.42 1.45 -3.71
C ARG A 110 -1.18 1.88 -2.94
N ILE A 111 -0.12 1.09 -3.08
CA ILE A 111 1.09 1.18 -2.26
C ILE A 111 2.29 1.33 -3.19
N ALA A 112 2.97 2.47 -3.10
CA ALA A 112 4.12 2.81 -3.93
C ALA A 112 5.43 2.37 -3.26
N PHE A 113 6.18 1.52 -3.96
CA PHE A 113 7.51 1.07 -3.57
C PHE A 113 8.56 1.77 -4.42
N LYS A 114 9.55 2.39 -3.77
CA LYS A 114 10.74 2.89 -4.45
C LYS A 114 11.65 1.74 -4.93
N PRO A 115 12.54 1.98 -5.91
CA PRO A 115 13.55 1.00 -6.31
C PRO A 115 14.45 0.56 -5.14
N ALA A 116 14.98 -0.67 -5.23
CA ALA A 116 15.96 -1.18 -4.28
C ALA A 116 17.28 -0.39 -4.40
N SER A 117 17.82 0.07 -3.26
CA SER A 117 19.01 0.93 -3.28
C SER A 117 20.31 0.17 -3.57
N SER A 118 20.38 -1.13 -3.29
CA SER A 118 21.54 -1.96 -3.59
C SER A 118 21.54 -2.36 -5.06
N ILE A 119 22.34 -1.66 -5.86
CA ILE A 119 22.50 -1.92 -7.31
C ILE A 119 23.97 -2.13 -7.66
N ALA A 120 24.22 -2.74 -8.82
CA ALA A 120 25.59 -3.05 -9.27
C ALA A 120 26.30 -1.83 -9.90
N GLN A 121 25.57 -0.76 -10.19
CA GLN A 121 26.16 0.48 -10.69
C GLN A 121 27.01 1.16 -9.62
N LYS A 122 28.12 1.75 -10.06
CA LYS A 122 29.00 2.56 -9.21
C LYS A 122 28.29 3.85 -8.80
N GLN A 123 28.38 4.20 -7.52
CA GLN A 123 27.75 5.40 -6.97
C GLN A 123 28.75 6.18 -6.13
N SER A 124 28.75 7.51 -6.27
CA SER A 124 29.51 8.39 -5.39
C SER A 124 28.92 8.34 -3.98
N THR A 125 29.80 8.23 -2.99
CA THR A 125 29.44 8.25 -1.57
C THR A 125 30.59 8.85 -0.74
N VAL A 126 30.48 8.80 0.58
CA VAL A 126 31.52 9.25 1.50
C VAL A 126 31.94 8.12 2.44
N ASP A 127 33.24 8.00 2.69
CA ASP A 127 33.77 7.16 3.75
C ASP A 127 33.72 7.93 5.07
N ILE A 128 32.96 7.42 6.04
CA ILE A 128 32.70 8.11 7.31
C ILE A 128 33.97 8.25 8.17
N LYS A 129 34.93 7.33 8.06
CA LYS A 129 36.17 7.35 8.85
C LYS A 129 37.15 8.37 8.33
N THR A 130 37.35 8.40 7.02
CA THR A 130 38.32 9.28 6.35
C THR A 130 37.74 10.64 6.00
N LYS A 131 36.40 10.79 6.02
CA LYS A 131 35.65 11.98 5.59
C LYS A 131 35.98 12.41 4.15
N LYS A 132 36.20 11.44 3.26
CA LYS A 132 36.52 11.67 1.84
C LYS A 132 35.46 11.04 0.94
N GLU A 133 35.26 11.65 -0.23
CA GLU A 133 34.47 11.05 -1.30
C GLU A 133 35.11 9.75 -1.76
N THR A 134 34.28 8.76 -2.04
CA THR A 134 34.68 7.45 -2.56
C THR A 134 33.58 6.90 -3.47
N VAL A 135 33.87 5.78 -4.13
CA VAL A 135 32.91 5.09 -5.00
C VAL A 135 32.46 3.81 -4.33
N LEU A 136 31.15 3.68 -4.14
CA LEU A 136 30.49 2.45 -3.70
C LEU A 136 30.12 1.60 -4.91
N GLU A 137 30.47 0.32 -4.85
CA GLU A 137 30.01 -0.68 -5.81
C GLU A 137 29.52 -1.90 -5.02
N VAL A 138 28.21 -2.15 -5.05
CA VAL A 138 27.62 -3.25 -4.29
C VAL A 138 27.68 -4.54 -5.13
N LYS A 139 28.54 -5.47 -4.73
CA LYS A 139 28.70 -6.77 -5.41
C LYS A 139 27.66 -7.79 -4.93
N GLY A 140 27.30 -8.75 -5.79
CA GLY A 140 26.44 -9.88 -5.44
C GLY A 140 25.08 -9.90 -6.14
N ARG A 141 24.16 -10.74 -5.65
CA ARG A 141 22.79 -10.82 -6.17
C ARG A 141 21.92 -9.79 -5.46
N HIS A 142 21.36 -8.87 -6.23
CA HIS A 142 20.42 -7.86 -5.75
C HIS A 142 19.03 -8.11 -6.32
N ASP A 143 18.05 -7.55 -5.64
CA ASP A 143 16.69 -7.56 -6.14
C ASP A 143 16.51 -6.46 -7.22
N PRO A 144 16.27 -6.81 -8.50
CA PRO A 144 15.93 -5.81 -9.50
C PRO A 144 14.55 -5.18 -9.26
N CYS A 145 13.68 -5.81 -8.46
CA CYS A 145 12.37 -5.27 -8.11
C CYS A 145 11.77 -6.00 -6.89
N VAL A 146 11.59 -5.29 -5.79
CA VAL A 146 11.02 -5.85 -4.53
C VAL A 146 9.52 -6.13 -4.60
N VAL A 147 8.84 -5.51 -5.56
CA VAL A 147 7.37 -5.48 -5.67
C VAL A 147 6.74 -6.87 -5.76
N PRO A 148 7.23 -7.84 -6.55
CA PRO A 148 6.61 -9.17 -6.64
C PRO A 148 6.61 -9.95 -5.32
N ARG A 149 7.45 -9.56 -4.35
CA ARG A 149 7.54 -10.20 -3.03
C ARG A 149 6.77 -9.47 -1.94
N ALA A 150 6.31 -8.25 -2.21
CA ALA A 150 5.61 -7.44 -1.23
C ALA A 150 4.15 -7.86 -0.94
N PRO A 151 3.36 -8.49 -1.84
CA PRO A 151 1.95 -8.78 -1.55
C PRO A 151 1.72 -9.58 -0.26
N PRO A 152 2.45 -10.68 0.03
CA PRO A 152 2.27 -11.39 1.30
C PRO A 152 2.56 -10.55 2.55
N VAL A 153 3.50 -9.59 2.45
CA VAL A 153 3.84 -8.69 3.56
C VAL A 153 2.75 -7.65 3.77
N VAL A 154 2.24 -7.08 2.68
CA VAL A 154 1.10 -6.16 2.68
C VAL A 154 -0.12 -6.85 3.29
N ASP A 155 -0.49 -8.03 2.78
CA ASP A 155 -1.66 -8.78 3.26
C ASP A 155 -1.54 -9.08 4.76
N SER A 156 -0.35 -9.44 5.24
CA SER A 156 -0.11 -9.72 6.65
C SER A 156 -0.34 -8.49 7.54
N LEU A 157 0.21 -7.33 7.15
CA LEU A 157 0.07 -6.10 7.93
C LEU A 157 -1.36 -5.57 7.92
N VAL A 158 -2.05 -5.70 6.78
CA VAL A 158 -3.47 -5.34 6.66
C VAL A 158 -4.33 -6.23 7.53
N ALA A 159 -4.11 -7.55 7.48
CA ALA A 159 -4.85 -8.50 8.30
C ALA A 159 -4.64 -8.25 9.79
N LEU A 160 -3.39 -8.00 10.23
CA LEU A 160 -3.09 -7.70 11.62
C LEU A 160 -3.75 -6.40 12.09
N THR A 161 -3.66 -5.34 11.28
CA THR A 161 -4.28 -4.04 11.61
C THR A 161 -5.80 -4.18 11.72
N LEU A 162 -6.45 -4.85 10.77
CA LEU A 162 -7.89 -5.05 10.79
C LEU A 162 -8.33 -5.97 11.92
N ALA A 163 -7.53 -6.97 12.29
CA ALA A 163 -7.81 -7.83 13.44
C ALA A 163 -7.81 -7.01 14.74
N ASP A 164 -6.86 -6.08 14.91
CA ASP A 164 -6.80 -5.20 16.08
C ASP A 164 -8.07 -4.33 16.20
N HIS A 165 -8.46 -3.66 15.11
CA HIS A 165 -9.72 -2.90 15.07
C HIS A 165 -10.95 -3.79 15.30
N ALA A 166 -10.95 -5.02 14.79
CA ALA A 166 -12.06 -5.95 14.99
C ALA A 166 -12.17 -6.44 16.45
N ILE A 167 -11.05 -6.58 17.16
CA ILE A 167 -11.03 -6.87 18.60
C ILE A 167 -11.54 -5.65 19.38
N LEU A 168 -11.05 -4.44 19.07
CA LEU A 168 -11.48 -3.19 19.72
C LEU A 168 -12.99 -2.94 19.54
N ALA A 169 -13.52 -3.22 18.35
CA ALA A 169 -14.94 -3.09 18.04
C ALA A 169 -15.81 -4.23 18.60
N GLY A 170 -15.22 -5.24 19.24
CA GLY A 170 -15.95 -6.40 19.78
C GLY A 170 -16.51 -7.36 18.72
N VAL A 171 -16.07 -7.23 17.46
CA VAL A 171 -16.42 -8.15 16.37
C VAL A 171 -15.72 -9.49 16.57
N ILE A 172 -14.44 -9.46 16.95
CA ILE A 172 -13.71 -10.61 17.46
C ILE A 172 -13.81 -10.57 18.99
N LYS A 173 -14.51 -11.54 19.56
CA LYS A 173 -14.68 -11.60 21.02
C LYS A 173 -13.37 -12.02 21.70
N PRO A 174 -12.98 -11.42 22.83
CA PRO A 174 -11.91 -11.95 23.64
C PRO A 174 -12.30 -13.36 24.10
N VAL A 175 -11.35 -14.29 24.01
CA VAL A 175 -11.50 -15.60 24.65
C VAL A 175 -11.19 -15.37 26.13
N LEU A 176 -12.23 -15.36 26.95
CA LEU A 176 -12.13 -15.44 28.41
C LEU A 176 -12.06 -16.90 28.83
#